data_AF-A0A2T5K3E9-F1
#
_entry.id   AF-A0A2T5K3E9-F1
#
_cell.length_a   1.000
_cell.length_b   1.000
_cell.length_c   1.000
_cell.angle_alpha   90.00
_cell.angle_beta   90.00
_cell.angle_gamma   90.00
#
_symmetry.space_group_name_H-M   'P 1'
#
loop_
_entity.id
_entity.type
_entity.pdbx_description
1 polymer ?
#
loop_
_entity_poly.entity_id
_entity_poly.type
_entity_poly.pdbx_seq_one_letter_code
_entity_poly.pdbx_strand_id
1 'polypeptide(L)'
;MAVYPSFSKLPPFILLDEPKLAFSPSDGTHVDVHPLRGLVRYSPFSKGSFGGFTAKVRMATIGPESAFKRRGELMASLRREFEPSDRREYVLKFPGFERLFDVELVSAPATAHIKWPHSLGQLGGEGSVEARLFQAMESALRRLDAVRTEFDVVLVHFPDSWSPATRAKGFDAHDALKALGAKYNIPTQVLNDRAFTFNYKASLAWRLAIALYVKAGGIPWKLARVSSVPDETAYIGLAYALRGDQREAHYVTCCSQVFDMDGGGMQFVAFEARDPIADFAEARRNPFLSRDDMRAVLARSLELYQGRNGGNLPKRLVIHKTTAFKPEEIDGTFDALAGVPEVECIEIGTNPSWRGVWLLDSGKKSPPSKPSGYPVPRGTVVFRSGTSALLWAAGNAPEVSSTGDYYQGKKSIPKPLQLIRHAGRGPLEVVAHEALALTKMDWNNDALYDPVPVSIRYSQKLARTIANVPDLPGKTYPYRLFM
;
A
#
# COMPACT_ATOMS: atom_id res chain seq x y z
N MET A 1 26.95 33.10 38.54
CA MET A 1 25.91 33.16 37.49
C MET A 1 25.52 31.74 37.13
N ALA A 2 24.32 31.31 37.51
CA ALA A 2 23.80 30.01 37.11
C ALA A 2 23.54 30.02 35.60
N VAL A 3 24.22 29.14 34.86
CA VAL A 3 23.96 28.90 33.44
C VAL A 3 22.61 28.21 33.38
N TYR A 4 21.55 28.96 33.04
CA TYR A 4 20.27 28.36 32.70
C TYR A 4 20.50 27.43 31.49
N PRO A 5 20.09 26.15 31.55
CA PRO A 5 20.15 25.30 30.37
C PRO A 5 19.30 25.96 29.30
N SER A 6 19.83 26.15 28.09
CA SER A 6 19.04 26.65 26.98
C SER A 6 17.91 25.65 26.75
N PHE A 7 16.68 26.01 27.12
CA PHE A 7 15.52 25.21 26.78
C PHE A 7 15.50 25.01 25.26
N SER A 8 15.22 23.78 24.82
CA SER A 8 14.99 23.50 23.41
C SER A 8 13.98 24.51 22.85
N LYS A 9 14.30 25.14 21.71
CA LYS A 9 13.33 26.00 21.00
C LYS A 9 12.17 25.21 20.39
N LEU A 10 12.27 23.88 20.37
CA LEU A 10 11.24 22.99 19.84
C LEU A 10 10.32 22.53 20.98
N PRO A 11 8.99 22.43 20.71
CA PRO A 11 8.05 21.88 21.69
C PRO A 11 8.44 20.44 22.06
N PRO A 12 8.11 19.98 23.28
CA PRO A 12 8.47 18.63 23.74
C PRO A 12 7.85 17.55 22.85
N PHE A 13 6.64 17.78 22.35
CA PHE A 13 5.98 17.02 21.31
C PHE A 13 4.85 17.88 20.72
N ILE A 14 4.31 17.46 19.58
CA ILE A 14 3.04 17.97 19.05
C ILE A 14 2.11 16.79 18.78
N LEU A 15 0.82 17.08 18.70
CA LEU A 15 -0.20 16.12 18.26
C LEU A 15 -0.79 16.61 16.95
N LEU A 16 -0.63 15.83 15.89
CA LEU A 16 -1.26 16.09 14.61
C LEU A 16 -2.72 15.66 14.64
N ASP A 17 -3.57 16.38 13.90
CA ASP A 17 -4.95 15.97 13.66
C ASP A 17 -5.00 14.64 12.88
N GLU A 18 -6.04 13.83 13.11
CA GLU A 18 -6.21 12.59 12.38
C GLU A 18 -6.50 12.89 10.89
N PRO A 19 -5.72 12.35 9.93
CA PRO A 19 -5.91 12.69 8.53
C PRO A 19 -7.27 12.27 8.00
N LYS A 20 -7.93 13.20 7.31
CA LYS A 20 -9.22 12.97 6.66
C LYS A 20 -9.03 12.35 5.27
N LEU A 21 -10.00 11.55 4.87
CA LEU A 21 -10.12 10.95 3.54
C LEU A 21 -11.23 11.66 2.78
N ALA A 22 -11.05 11.88 1.48
CA ALA A 22 -12.04 12.47 0.59
C ALA A 22 -12.78 11.40 -0.22
N PHE A 23 -14.07 11.62 -0.42
CA PHE A 23 -15.01 10.69 -1.09
C PHE A 23 -15.76 11.35 -2.26
N SER A 24 -15.37 12.56 -2.66
CA SER A 24 -15.92 13.24 -3.84
C SER A 24 -14.86 14.08 -4.54
N PRO A 25 -14.81 14.08 -5.89
CA PRO A 25 -13.91 14.95 -6.65
C PRO A 25 -14.40 16.40 -6.70
N SER A 26 -15.69 16.64 -6.53
CA SER A 26 -16.32 17.96 -6.70
C SER A 26 -16.76 18.58 -5.39
N ASP A 27 -16.98 17.77 -4.35
CA ASP A 27 -17.46 18.24 -3.04
C ASP A 27 -16.39 18.03 -1.96
N GLY A 28 -15.70 19.11 -1.59
CA GLY A 28 -14.66 19.10 -0.56
C GLY A 28 -15.19 18.85 0.86
N THR A 29 -16.52 18.83 1.08
CA THR A 29 -17.13 18.53 2.37
C THR A 29 -17.34 17.03 2.60
N HIS A 30 -17.29 16.22 1.53
CA HIS A 30 -17.41 14.76 1.58
C HIS A 30 -16.11 14.14 2.08
N VAL A 31 -15.81 14.38 3.35
CA VAL A 31 -14.62 13.91 4.04
C VAL A 31 -14.96 13.16 5.32
N ASP A 32 -14.14 12.17 5.66
CA ASP A 32 -14.24 11.43 6.92
C ASP A 32 -12.86 10.88 7.33
N VAL A 33 -12.57 10.84 8.63
CA VAL A 33 -11.34 10.19 9.15
C VAL A 33 -11.41 8.67 9.08
N HIS A 34 -12.62 8.08 9.02
CA HIS A 34 -12.82 6.64 9.00
C HIS A 34 -13.18 6.18 7.57
N PRO A 35 -12.38 5.26 6.95
CA PRO A 35 -12.58 4.85 5.57
C PRO A 35 -13.94 4.20 5.31
N LEU A 36 -14.33 3.22 6.15
CA LEU A 36 -15.62 2.52 6.01
C LEU A 36 -16.81 3.46 6.24
N ARG A 37 -16.73 4.35 7.24
CA ARG A 37 -17.79 5.34 7.53
C ARG A 37 -17.99 6.30 6.37
N GLY A 38 -16.90 6.81 5.82
CA GLY A 38 -16.94 7.68 4.65
C GLY A 38 -17.50 6.98 3.42
N LEU A 39 -17.12 5.72 3.16
CA LEU A 39 -17.72 4.93 2.06
C LEU A 39 -19.22 4.73 2.23
N VAL A 40 -19.70 4.40 3.44
CA VAL A 40 -21.14 4.22 3.70
C VAL A 40 -21.90 5.54 3.51
N ARG A 41 -21.32 6.66 3.96
CA ARG A 41 -21.99 7.96 3.96
C ARG A 41 -21.98 8.65 2.60
N TYR A 42 -20.88 8.56 1.87
CA TYR A 42 -20.63 9.36 0.67
C TYR A 42 -20.43 8.53 -0.60
N SER A 43 -20.41 7.19 -0.49
CA SER A 43 -20.01 6.29 -1.58
C SER A 43 -18.51 6.47 -1.97
N PRO A 44 -17.99 5.71 -2.95
CA PRO A 44 -16.60 5.82 -3.39
C PRO A 44 -16.30 7.16 -4.07
N PHE A 45 -15.06 7.63 -3.92
CA PHE A 45 -14.57 8.83 -4.60
C PHE A 45 -14.81 8.80 -6.12
N SER A 46 -14.61 7.65 -6.75
CA SER A 46 -14.77 7.47 -8.20
C SER A 46 -16.20 7.13 -8.64
N LYS A 47 -17.21 7.19 -7.77
CA LYS A 47 -18.58 6.77 -8.11
C LYS A 47 -19.07 7.31 -9.46
N GLY A 48 -18.95 8.62 -9.67
CA GLY A 48 -19.45 9.27 -10.89
C GLY A 48 -18.69 8.86 -12.16
N SER A 49 -17.36 8.78 -12.10
CA SER A 49 -16.54 8.44 -13.27
C SER A 49 -16.49 6.93 -13.55
N PHE A 50 -16.45 6.11 -12.50
CA PHE A 50 -16.38 4.65 -12.61
C PHE A 50 -17.73 4.06 -13.05
N GLY A 51 -18.84 4.48 -12.45
CA GLY A 51 -20.18 4.05 -12.86
C GLY A 51 -20.53 4.48 -14.29
N GLY A 52 -20.00 5.63 -14.74
CA GLY A 52 -20.12 6.07 -16.15
C GLY A 52 -19.27 5.23 -17.13
N PHE A 53 -18.18 4.61 -16.66
CA PHE A 53 -17.32 3.75 -17.47
C PHE A 53 -17.81 2.29 -17.51
N THR A 54 -18.23 1.74 -16.36
CA THR A 54 -18.81 0.41 -16.27
C THR A 54 -19.91 0.33 -15.21
N ALA A 55 -21.06 -0.21 -15.60
CA ALA A 55 -22.16 -0.49 -14.68
C ALA A 55 -22.00 -1.85 -13.96
N LYS A 56 -21.02 -2.67 -14.34
CA LYS A 56 -20.82 -4.02 -13.80
C LYS A 56 -19.34 -4.34 -13.59
N VAL A 57 -19.03 -5.04 -12.50
CA VAL A 57 -17.75 -5.71 -12.27
C VAL A 57 -17.94 -7.20 -12.52
N ARG A 58 -17.33 -7.71 -13.58
CA ARG A 58 -17.42 -9.10 -14.04
C ARG A 58 -16.26 -9.92 -13.48
N MET A 59 -16.61 -10.98 -12.75
CA MET A 59 -15.66 -11.82 -12.03
C MET A 59 -15.34 -13.09 -12.80
N ALA A 60 -14.09 -13.24 -13.22
CA ALA A 60 -13.52 -14.49 -13.71
C ALA A 60 -12.97 -15.31 -12.53
N THR A 61 -12.76 -16.62 -12.73
CA THR A 61 -12.17 -17.47 -11.67
C THR A 61 -11.14 -18.44 -12.21
N ILE A 62 -10.10 -18.68 -11.41
CA ILE A 62 -9.09 -19.72 -11.62
C ILE A 62 -8.96 -20.51 -10.33
N GLY A 63 -8.89 -21.83 -10.43
CA GLY A 63 -8.55 -22.69 -9.30
C GLY A 63 -9.17 -24.07 -9.40
N PRO A 64 -8.98 -24.93 -8.39
CA PRO A 64 -9.47 -26.31 -8.42
C PRO A 64 -10.98 -26.39 -8.64
N GLU A 65 -11.41 -27.37 -9.45
CA GLU A 65 -12.82 -27.61 -9.76
C GLU A 65 -13.64 -27.90 -8.51
N SER A 66 -13.08 -28.63 -7.53
CA SER A 66 -13.75 -28.98 -6.28
C SER A 66 -14.16 -27.78 -5.41
N ALA A 67 -13.60 -26.60 -5.66
CA ALA A 67 -13.96 -25.35 -4.97
C ALA A 67 -14.73 -24.36 -5.87
N PHE A 68 -15.09 -24.73 -7.10
CA PHE A 68 -15.76 -23.82 -8.05
C PHE A 68 -17.06 -23.25 -7.48
N LYS A 69 -17.94 -24.11 -6.96
CA LYS A 69 -19.20 -23.69 -6.34
C LYS A 69 -18.99 -22.77 -5.13
N ARG A 70 -18.05 -23.12 -4.24
CA ARG A 70 -17.72 -22.32 -3.04
C ARG A 70 -17.20 -20.92 -3.39
N ARG A 71 -16.43 -20.77 -4.48
CA ARG A 71 -16.02 -19.45 -5.00
C ARG A 71 -17.23 -18.63 -5.46
N GLY A 72 -18.15 -19.24 -6.20
CA GLY A 72 -19.38 -18.59 -6.65
C GLY A 72 -20.26 -18.15 -5.47
N GLU A 73 -20.46 -19.02 -4.48
CA GLU A 73 -21.20 -18.71 -3.24
C GLU A 73 -20.56 -17.56 -2.46
N LEU A 74 -19.22 -17.52 -2.37
CA LEU A 74 -18.50 -16.41 -1.73
C LEU A 74 -18.76 -15.09 -2.47
N MET A 75 -18.68 -15.07 -3.80
CA MET A 75 -18.97 -13.85 -4.59
C MET A 75 -20.43 -13.41 -4.45
N ALA A 76 -21.38 -14.33 -4.55
CA ALA A 76 -22.79 -14.03 -4.33
C ALA A 76 -23.05 -13.49 -2.92
N SER A 77 -22.30 -13.97 -1.92
CA SER A 77 -22.44 -13.51 -0.54
C SER A 77 -22.10 -12.02 -0.36
N LEU A 78 -21.20 -11.45 -1.17
CA LEU A 78 -20.82 -10.04 -1.12
C LEU A 78 -21.96 -9.08 -1.51
N ARG A 79 -23.05 -9.59 -2.10
CA ARG A 79 -24.24 -8.80 -2.42
C ARG A 79 -25.17 -8.63 -1.22
N ARG A 80 -24.93 -9.38 -0.13
CA ARG A 80 -25.75 -9.36 1.08
C ARG A 80 -25.18 -8.42 2.14
N GLU A 81 -26.02 -8.09 3.10
CA GLU A 81 -25.62 -7.33 4.30
C GLU A 81 -25.02 -8.25 5.37
N PHE A 82 -24.06 -7.72 6.14
CA PHE A 82 -23.49 -8.44 7.29
C PHE A 82 -23.25 -7.49 8.47
N GLU A 83 -23.68 -7.92 9.66
CA GLU A 83 -23.39 -7.24 10.92
C GLU A 83 -21.98 -7.58 11.44
N PRO A 84 -21.27 -6.64 12.07
CA PRO A 84 -19.93 -6.86 12.61
C PRO A 84 -19.93 -7.77 13.84
N SER A 85 -19.11 -8.81 13.82
CA SER A 85 -18.88 -9.72 14.94
C SER A 85 -17.47 -9.63 15.55
N ASP A 86 -16.57 -8.87 14.94
CA ASP A 86 -15.26 -8.46 15.48
C ASP A 86 -15.10 -6.95 15.42
N ARG A 87 -14.23 -6.40 16.29
CA ARG A 87 -13.85 -4.97 16.31
C ARG A 87 -15.08 -4.06 16.17
N ARG A 88 -16.13 -4.33 16.93
CA ARG A 88 -17.45 -3.67 16.79
C ARG A 88 -17.40 -2.16 17.00
N GLU A 89 -16.37 -1.69 17.70
CA GLU A 89 -16.06 -0.29 17.87
C GLU A 89 -15.61 0.42 16.58
N TYR A 90 -15.18 -0.34 15.55
CA TYR A 90 -14.60 0.17 14.30
C TYR A 90 -15.30 -0.39 13.05
N VAL A 91 -15.51 -1.70 12.95
CA VAL A 91 -16.10 -2.31 11.75
C VAL A 91 -17.59 -1.98 11.72
N LEU A 92 -18.02 -1.32 10.65
CA LEU A 92 -19.43 -1.03 10.39
C LEU A 92 -20.15 -2.23 9.77
N LYS A 93 -21.48 -2.21 9.86
CA LYS A 93 -22.34 -3.06 9.05
C LYS A 93 -21.95 -2.94 7.58
N PHE A 94 -21.69 -4.09 6.94
CA PHE A 94 -21.44 -4.13 5.50
C PHE A 94 -22.78 -4.06 4.75
N PRO A 95 -23.01 -3.08 3.86
CA PRO A 95 -24.32 -2.84 3.25
C PRO A 95 -24.60 -3.68 1.99
N GLY A 96 -23.63 -4.49 1.53
CA GLY A 96 -23.67 -5.16 0.22
C GLY A 96 -22.87 -4.39 -0.84
N PHE A 97 -22.24 -5.11 -1.76
CA PHE A 97 -21.33 -4.56 -2.77
C PHE A 97 -21.99 -3.49 -3.65
N GLU A 98 -23.17 -3.80 -4.19
CA GLU A 98 -23.92 -2.92 -5.09
C GLU A 98 -24.33 -1.61 -4.41
N ARG A 99 -24.90 -1.70 -3.21
CA ARG A 99 -25.31 -0.52 -2.45
C ARG A 99 -24.10 0.34 -2.06
N LEU A 100 -22.96 -0.28 -1.80
CA LEU A 100 -21.74 0.41 -1.41
C LEU A 100 -21.08 1.14 -2.58
N PHE A 101 -20.92 0.46 -3.72
CA PHE A 101 -20.11 0.94 -4.85
C PHE A 101 -20.92 1.50 -6.03
N ASP A 102 -22.24 1.33 -6.02
CA ASP A 102 -23.15 1.73 -7.12
C ASP A 102 -22.85 1.01 -8.45
N VAL A 103 -22.38 -0.24 -8.36
CA VAL A 103 -22.00 -1.08 -9.51
C VAL A 103 -22.37 -2.53 -9.22
N GLU A 104 -22.90 -3.24 -10.22
CA GLU A 104 -23.29 -4.65 -10.08
C GLU A 104 -22.07 -5.57 -9.99
N LEU A 105 -22.10 -6.53 -9.06
CA LEU A 105 -21.11 -7.61 -9.01
C LEU A 105 -21.68 -8.85 -9.72
N VAL A 106 -21.11 -9.21 -10.88
CA VAL A 106 -21.64 -10.28 -11.74
C VAL A 106 -20.58 -11.33 -12.06
N SER A 107 -21.03 -12.55 -12.34
CA SER A 107 -20.15 -13.60 -12.86
C SER A 107 -19.79 -13.31 -14.31
N ALA A 108 -18.54 -13.54 -14.68
CA ALA A 108 -18.14 -13.57 -16.10
C ALA A 108 -18.73 -14.80 -16.82
N PRO A 109 -18.71 -14.84 -18.16
CA PRO A 109 -19.13 -16.00 -18.94
C PRO A 109 -18.30 -17.26 -18.64
N ALA A 110 -18.82 -18.43 -19.00
CA ALA A 110 -18.18 -19.72 -18.73
C ALA A 110 -16.77 -19.85 -19.33
N THR A 111 -16.51 -19.15 -20.44
CA THR A 111 -15.21 -19.02 -21.13
C THR A 111 -14.13 -18.39 -20.25
N ALA A 112 -14.51 -17.52 -19.33
CA ALA A 112 -13.62 -16.82 -18.40
C ALA A 112 -13.44 -17.56 -17.06
N HIS A 113 -13.84 -18.84 -16.97
CA HIS A 113 -13.65 -19.68 -15.80
C HIS A 113 -12.71 -20.84 -16.09
N ILE A 114 -11.56 -20.86 -15.41
CA ILE A 114 -10.53 -21.87 -15.59
C ILE A 114 -10.51 -22.80 -14.39
N LYS A 115 -10.69 -24.09 -14.67
CA LYS A 115 -10.73 -25.15 -13.67
C LYS A 115 -9.40 -25.90 -13.71
N TRP A 116 -8.73 -25.94 -12.56
CA TRP A 116 -7.58 -26.82 -12.36
C TRP A 116 -8.03 -28.16 -11.74
N PRO A 117 -7.23 -29.23 -11.92
CA PRO A 117 -7.38 -30.46 -11.15
C PRO A 117 -7.33 -30.21 -9.64
N HIS A 118 -7.87 -31.15 -8.87
CA HIS A 118 -7.85 -31.06 -7.41
C HIS A 118 -6.42 -31.21 -6.84
N SER A 119 -5.67 -32.18 -7.40
CA SER A 119 -4.31 -32.48 -6.97
C SER A 119 -3.27 -31.75 -7.83
N LEU A 120 -2.26 -31.18 -7.17
CA LEU A 120 -1.11 -30.54 -7.83
C LEU A 120 -0.37 -31.49 -8.79
N GLY A 121 -0.32 -32.78 -8.45
CA GLY A 121 0.35 -33.79 -9.29
C GLY A 121 -0.35 -34.05 -10.63
N GLN A 122 -1.61 -33.65 -10.76
CA GLN A 122 -2.40 -33.78 -11.98
C GLN A 122 -2.32 -32.52 -12.86
N LEU A 123 -1.66 -31.46 -12.40
CA LEU A 123 -1.37 -30.32 -13.26
C LEU A 123 -0.50 -30.79 -14.43
N GLY A 124 -0.89 -30.40 -15.65
CA GLY A 124 -0.08 -30.65 -16.83
C GLY A 124 1.24 -29.87 -16.80
N GLY A 125 2.14 -30.20 -17.72
CA GLY A 125 3.45 -29.58 -17.84
C GLY A 125 4.59 -30.46 -17.32
N GLU A 126 5.81 -29.99 -17.52
CA GLU A 126 7.04 -30.71 -17.20
C GLU A 126 7.79 -30.08 -16.02
N GLY A 127 8.63 -30.88 -15.35
CA GLY A 127 9.48 -30.42 -14.26
C GLY A 127 8.90 -30.64 -12.86
N SER A 128 9.33 -29.82 -11.89
CA SER A 128 8.88 -29.90 -10.50
C SER A 128 7.40 -29.48 -10.35
N VAL A 129 6.83 -29.68 -9.16
CA VAL A 129 5.44 -29.28 -8.88
C VAL A 129 5.27 -27.76 -9.01
N GLU A 130 6.27 -27.00 -8.57
CA GLU A 130 6.31 -25.54 -8.67
C GLU A 130 6.36 -25.08 -10.13
N ALA A 131 7.17 -25.74 -10.96
CA ALA A 131 7.26 -25.45 -12.39
C ALA A 131 5.93 -25.72 -13.11
N ARG A 132 5.28 -26.86 -12.81
CA ARG A 132 3.94 -27.18 -13.34
C ARG A 132 2.88 -26.19 -12.87
N LEU A 133 2.93 -25.75 -11.61
CA LEU A 133 2.02 -24.72 -11.10
C LEU A 133 2.23 -23.38 -11.80
N PHE A 134 3.49 -22.97 -12.03
CA PHE A 134 3.81 -21.77 -12.80
C PHE A 134 3.25 -21.85 -14.23
N GLN A 135 3.51 -22.95 -14.95
CA GLN A 135 2.99 -23.18 -16.30
C GLN A 135 1.46 -23.19 -16.33
N ALA A 136 0.80 -23.75 -15.31
CA ALA A 136 -0.65 -23.73 -15.18
C ALA A 136 -1.21 -22.31 -14.97
N MET A 137 -0.53 -21.47 -14.18
CA MET A 137 -0.88 -20.05 -14.01
C MET A 137 -0.69 -19.27 -15.30
N GLU A 138 0.43 -19.44 -16.00
CA GLU A 138 0.71 -18.75 -17.25
C GLU A 138 -0.28 -19.15 -18.35
N SER A 139 -0.54 -20.46 -18.51
CA SER A 139 -1.51 -20.97 -19.46
C SER A 139 -2.92 -20.45 -19.17
N ALA A 140 -3.30 -20.37 -17.89
CA ALA A 140 -4.59 -19.84 -17.48
C ALA A 140 -4.73 -18.35 -17.83
N LEU A 141 -3.74 -17.52 -17.48
CA LEU A 141 -3.79 -16.09 -17.79
C LEU A 141 -3.70 -15.81 -19.29
N ARG A 142 -2.91 -16.58 -20.05
CA ARG A 142 -2.89 -16.50 -21.52
C ARG A 142 -4.24 -16.82 -22.14
N ARG A 143 -4.97 -17.81 -21.61
CA ARG A 143 -6.33 -18.12 -22.08
C ARG A 143 -7.31 -17.00 -21.75
N LEU A 144 -7.19 -16.40 -20.57
CA LEU A 144 -8.03 -15.25 -20.20
C LEU A 144 -7.70 -14.01 -21.02
N ASP A 145 -6.45 -13.81 -21.43
CA ASP A 145 -6.05 -12.72 -22.33
C ASP A 145 -6.83 -12.75 -23.66
N ALA A 146 -7.07 -13.96 -24.21
CA ALA A 146 -7.90 -14.14 -25.40
C ALA A 146 -9.37 -13.71 -25.24
N VAL A 147 -9.86 -13.60 -24.00
CA VAL A 147 -11.24 -13.15 -23.66
C VAL A 147 -11.20 -11.95 -22.71
N ARG A 148 -10.19 -11.09 -22.83
CA ARG A 148 -9.91 -9.99 -21.89
C ARG A 148 -11.08 -9.01 -21.69
N THR A 149 -11.96 -8.89 -22.67
CA THR A 149 -13.13 -8.00 -22.64
C THR A 149 -14.31 -8.59 -21.86
N GLU A 150 -14.29 -9.87 -21.49
CA GLU A 150 -15.40 -10.57 -20.83
C GLU A 150 -15.37 -10.47 -19.29
N PHE A 151 -14.26 -10.02 -18.70
CA PHE A 151 -14.10 -9.90 -17.26
C PHE A 151 -13.28 -8.66 -16.87
N ASP A 152 -13.39 -8.27 -15.61
CA ASP A 152 -12.69 -7.10 -15.05
C ASP A 152 -11.64 -7.52 -14.02
N VAL A 153 -11.93 -8.54 -13.20
CA VAL A 153 -11.02 -9.08 -12.17
C VAL A 153 -11.09 -10.61 -12.15
N VAL A 154 -9.93 -11.25 -11.92
CA VAL A 154 -9.81 -12.71 -11.81
C VAL A 154 -9.59 -13.13 -10.37
N LEU A 155 -10.49 -13.97 -9.86
CA LEU A 155 -10.36 -14.59 -8.54
C LEU A 155 -9.55 -15.88 -8.65
N VAL A 156 -8.35 -15.92 -8.07
CA VAL A 156 -7.45 -17.08 -8.13
C VAL A 156 -7.42 -17.78 -6.78
N HIS A 157 -7.82 -19.05 -6.73
CA HIS A 157 -7.87 -19.83 -5.50
C HIS A 157 -6.73 -20.83 -5.41
N PHE A 158 -5.87 -20.65 -4.41
CA PHE A 158 -4.87 -21.63 -3.98
C PHE A 158 -5.35 -22.31 -2.69
N PRO A 159 -5.72 -23.60 -2.72
CA PRO A 159 -6.08 -24.33 -1.51
C PRO A 159 -4.95 -24.33 -0.47
N ASP A 160 -5.30 -24.42 0.80
CA ASP A 160 -4.30 -24.49 1.88
C ASP A 160 -3.44 -25.77 1.76
N SER A 161 -3.99 -26.84 1.19
CA SER A 161 -3.25 -28.07 0.89
C SER A 161 -2.12 -27.89 -0.13
N TRP A 162 -2.16 -26.82 -0.94
CA TRP A 162 -1.11 -26.50 -1.91
C TRP A 162 0.02 -25.65 -1.30
N SER A 163 -0.11 -25.25 -0.02
CA SER A 163 0.84 -24.38 0.67
C SER A 163 2.32 -24.74 0.45
N PRO A 164 2.75 -26.03 0.56
CA PRO A 164 4.14 -26.41 0.35
C PRO A 164 4.70 -26.05 -1.03
N ALA A 165 3.88 -26.16 -2.09
CA ALA A 165 4.28 -25.83 -3.45
C ALA A 165 4.08 -24.34 -3.80
N THR A 166 3.16 -23.65 -3.11
CA THR A 166 2.94 -22.21 -3.34
C THR A 166 3.97 -21.31 -2.66
N ARG A 167 4.71 -21.84 -1.68
CA ARG A 167 5.73 -21.11 -0.90
C ARG A 167 7.00 -21.95 -0.76
N ALA A 168 7.52 -22.40 -1.89
CA ALA A 168 8.77 -23.16 -1.93
C ALA A 168 9.99 -22.24 -1.88
N LYS A 169 11.17 -22.81 -1.59
CA LYS A 169 12.42 -22.04 -1.61
C LYS A 169 12.69 -21.55 -3.04
N GLY A 170 12.78 -20.23 -3.23
CA GLY A 170 12.99 -19.63 -4.55
C GLY A 170 11.74 -19.54 -5.43
N PHE A 171 10.56 -19.91 -4.91
CA PHE A 171 9.30 -19.78 -5.65
C PHE A 171 8.15 -19.39 -4.73
N ASP A 172 7.55 -18.23 -5.00
CA ASP A 172 6.33 -17.75 -4.37
C ASP A 172 5.24 -17.63 -5.44
N ALA A 173 4.24 -18.51 -5.38
CA ALA A 173 3.17 -18.57 -6.37
C ALA A 173 2.32 -17.29 -6.39
N HIS A 174 2.21 -16.59 -5.25
CA HIS A 174 1.52 -15.31 -5.21
C HIS A 174 2.32 -14.27 -6.01
N ASP A 175 3.60 -14.12 -5.75
CA ASP A 175 4.45 -13.15 -6.45
C ASP A 175 4.56 -13.47 -7.95
N ALA A 176 4.72 -14.75 -8.31
CA ALA A 176 4.70 -15.21 -9.70
C ALA A 176 3.37 -14.90 -10.40
N LEU A 177 2.23 -15.13 -9.73
CA LEU A 177 0.91 -14.78 -10.27
C LEU A 177 0.75 -13.27 -10.47
N LYS A 178 1.26 -12.44 -9.56
CA LYS A 178 1.22 -10.97 -9.69
C LYS A 178 2.04 -10.50 -10.88
N ALA A 179 3.23 -11.06 -11.08
CA ALA A 179 4.05 -10.78 -12.26
C ALA A 179 3.37 -11.20 -13.57
N LEU A 180 2.79 -12.39 -13.63
CA LEU A 180 2.04 -12.84 -14.80
C LEU A 180 0.79 -11.97 -15.03
N GLY A 181 0.05 -11.61 -13.97
CA GLY A 181 -1.07 -10.69 -14.04
C GLY A 181 -0.65 -9.31 -14.59
N ALA A 182 0.52 -8.82 -14.20
CA ALA A 182 1.10 -7.61 -14.75
C ALA A 182 1.44 -7.76 -16.24
N LYS A 183 2.11 -8.86 -16.63
CA LYS A 183 2.46 -9.19 -18.03
C LYS A 183 1.25 -9.16 -18.97
N TYR A 184 0.12 -9.73 -18.55
CA TYR A 184 -1.12 -9.79 -19.33
C TYR A 184 -2.11 -8.65 -19.03
N ASN A 185 -1.75 -7.69 -18.16
CA ASN A 185 -2.65 -6.63 -17.70
C ASN A 185 -4.01 -7.16 -17.16
N ILE A 186 -3.94 -8.24 -16.38
CA ILE A 186 -5.04 -8.94 -15.75
C ILE A 186 -4.98 -8.74 -14.23
N PRO A 187 -5.91 -7.99 -13.62
CA PRO A 187 -6.01 -7.85 -12.17
C PRO A 187 -6.40 -9.18 -11.51
N THR A 188 -5.59 -9.66 -10.57
CA THR A 188 -5.83 -10.93 -9.86
C THR A 188 -6.09 -10.70 -8.37
N GLN A 189 -7.10 -11.35 -7.80
CA GLN A 189 -7.33 -11.43 -6.36
C GLN A 189 -7.09 -12.87 -5.90
N VAL A 190 -6.09 -13.07 -5.04
CA VAL A 190 -5.77 -14.40 -4.50
C VAL A 190 -6.68 -14.71 -3.32
N LEU A 191 -7.17 -15.95 -3.27
CA LEU A 191 -7.90 -16.54 -2.15
C LEU A 191 -7.24 -17.85 -1.72
N ASN A 192 -7.46 -18.20 -0.46
CA ASN A 192 -7.17 -19.52 0.10
C ASN A 192 -8.38 -20.06 0.86
N ASP A 193 -8.29 -21.28 1.40
CA ASP A 193 -9.43 -21.95 2.04
C ASP A 193 -9.96 -21.17 3.26
N ARG A 194 -9.10 -20.39 3.92
CA ARG A 194 -9.50 -19.50 5.02
C ARG A 194 -10.56 -18.49 4.61
N ALA A 195 -10.61 -18.06 3.36
CA ALA A 195 -11.65 -17.15 2.89
C ALA A 195 -13.06 -17.76 3.02
N PHE A 196 -13.19 -19.09 2.89
CA PHE A 196 -14.47 -19.78 3.05
C PHE A 196 -14.84 -20.01 4.51
N THR A 197 -13.85 -20.30 5.36
CA THR A 197 -14.03 -20.65 6.77
C THR A 197 -13.95 -19.46 7.73
N PHE A 198 -13.60 -18.26 7.25
CA PHE A 198 -13.45 -17.08 8.12
C PHE A 198 -14.77 -16.73 8.82
N ASN A 199 -14.71 -16.60 10.15
CA ASN A 199 -15.90 -16.43 11.01
C ASN A 199 -16.50 -15.02 10.91
N TYR A 200 -15.67 -13.99 10.72
CA TYR A 200 -16.12 -12.60 10.75
C TYR A 200 -16.55 -12.13 9.35
N LYS A 201 -17.80 -12.43 8.99
CA LYS A 201 -18.32 -12.24 7.63
C LYS A 201 -18.33 -10.77 7.18
N ALA A 202 -18.68 -9.83 8.04
CA ALA A 202 -18.64 -8.39 7.71
C ALA A 202 -17.21 -7.94 7.38
N SER A 203 -16.22 -8.29 8.21
CA SER A 203 -14.81 -7.98 7.98
C SER A 203 -14.26 -8.62 6.70
N LEU A 204 -14.63 -9.88 6.40
CA LEU A 204 -14.29 -10.52 5.14
C LEU A 204 -14.90 -9.77 3.94
N ALA A 205 -16.18 -9.43 4.04
CA ALA A 205 -16.90 -8.75 2.97
C ALA A 205 -16.31 -7.36 2.69
N TRP A 206 -16.02 -6.57 3.72
CA TRP A 206 -15.34 -5.27 3.57
C TRP A 206 -14.01 -5.39 2.85
N ARG A 207 -13.12 -6.28 3.32
CA ARG A 207 -11.79 -6.47 2.72
C ARG A 207 -11.88 -6.87 1.25
N LEU A 208 -12.70 -7.88 0.96
CA LEU A 208 -12.80 -8.43 -0.38
C LEU A 208 -13.49 -7.45 -1.33
N ALA A 209 -14.56 -6.77 -0.88
CA ALA A 209 -15.31 -5.82 -1.71
C ALA A 209 -14.46 -4.60 -2.10
N ILE A 210 -13.73 -4.00 -1.15
CA ILE A 210 -12.81 -2.88 -1.44
C ILE A 210 -11.72 -3.34 -2.41
N ALA A 211 -11.08 -4.49 -2.14
CA ALA A 211 -10.01 -5.01 -3.00
C ALA A 211 -10.48 -5.30 -4.42
N LEU A 212 -11.68 -5.86 -4.60
CA LEU A 212 -12.28 -6.12 -5.91
C LEU A 212 -12.60 -4.83 -6.66
N TYR A 213 -13.23 -3.85 -5.99
CA TYR A 213 -13.55 -2.55 -6.58
C TYR A 213 -12.29 -1.84 -7.10
N VAL A 214 -11.21 -1.84 -6.29
CA VAL A 214 -9.94 -1.21 -6.66
C VAL A 214 -9.26 -1.94 -7.81
N LYS A 215 -9.26 -3.27 -7.80
CA LYS A 215 -8.71 -4.09 -8.89
C LYS A 215 -9.47 -3.89 -10.20
N ALA A 216 -10.78 -3.64 -10.15
CA ALA A 216 -11.59 -3.28 -11.31
C ALA A 216 -11.26 -1.87 -11.83
N GLY A 217 -10.59 -1.01 -11.03
CA GLY A 217 -10.20 0.35 -11.40
C GLY A 217 -10.90 1.45 -10.63
N GLY A 218 -11.75 1.08 -9.67
CA GLY A 218 -12.40 2.04 -8.78
C GLY A 218 -11.41 2.66 -7.78
N ILE A 219 -11.60 3.94 -7.49
CA ILE A 219 -10.92 4.67 -6.41
C ILE A 219 -11.90 4.80 -5.25
N PRO A 220 -11.67 4.13 -4.10
CA PRO A 220 -12.60 4.13 -2.99
C PRO A 220 -12.57 5.45 -2.22
N TRP A 221 -11.38 6.01 -1.97
CA TRP A 221 -11.17 7.30 -1.32
C TRP A 221 -9.80 7.87 -1.71
N LYS A 222 -9.63 9.17 -1.49
CA LYS A 222 -8.35 9.89 -1.60
C LYS A 222 -7.96 10.54 -0.27
N LEU A 223 -6.76 11.12 -0.18
CA LEU A 223 -6.46 12.01 0.95
C LEU A 223 -7.28 13.30 0.79
N ALA A 224 -7.87 13.77 1.88
CA ALA A 224 -8.44 15.11 1.89
C ALA A 224 -7.30 16.14 1.86
N ARG A 225 -7.55 17.30 1.25
CA ARG A 225 -6.58 18.40 1.21
C ARG A 225 -6.21 18.82 2.63
N VAL A 226 -4.91 19.02 2.83
CA VAL A 226 -4.34 19.54 4.06
C VAL A 226 -3.85 20.94 3.76
N SER A 227 -4.30 21.94 4.53
CA SER A 227 -3.93 23.34 4.30
C SER A 227 -2.41 23.61 4.35
N SER A 228 -1.65 22.78 5.08
CA SER A 228 -0.20 22.89 5.21
C SER A 228 0.58 22.17 4.09
N VAL A 229 -0.10 21.48 3.17
CA VAL A 229 0.54 20.74 2.06
C VAL A 229 0.09 21.34 0.73
N PRO A 230 1.00 21.73 -0.17
CA PRO A 230 0.63 22.19 -1.51
C PRO A 230 -0.14 21.14 -2.29
N ASP A 231 -1.22 21.53 -2.97
CA ASP A 231 -2.10 20.61 -3.73
C ASP A 231 -1.35 19.82 -4.82
N GLU A 232 -0.32 20.40 -5.44
CA GLU A 232 0.50 19.77 -6.49
C GLU A 232 1.76 19.09 -5.91
N THR A 233 1.60 18.44 -4.75
CA THR A 233 2.66 17.65 -4.11
C THR A 233 2.64 16.20 -4.61
N ALA A 234 3.80 15.77 -5.07
CA ALA A 234 4.11 14.42 -5.50
C ALA A 234 4.99 13.70 -4.47
N TYR A 235 4.82 12.39 -4.25
CA TYR A 235 5.74 11.59 -3.41
C TYR A 235 6.37 10.46 -4.21
N ILE A 236 7.62 10.11 -3.97
CA ILE A 236 8.27 8.95 -4.58
C ILE A 236 8.70 7.95 -3.51
N GLY A 237 8.32 6.68 -3.63
CA GLY A 237 8.79 5.61 -2.76
C GLY A 237 9.94 4.81 -3.39
N LEU A 238 11.11 4.78 -2.76
CA LEU A 238 12.24 3.97 -3.22
C LEU A 238 12.42 2.73 -2.34
N ALA A 239 12.53 1.56 -2.98
CA ALA A 239 12.92 0.32 -2.34
C ALA A 239 13.93 -0.43 -3.21
N TYR A 240 14.81 -1.17 -2.56
CA TYR A 240 15.89 -1.89 -3.22
C TYR A 240 15.64 -3.38 -3.02
N ALA A 241 15.79 -4.14 -4.10
CA ALA A 241 15.83 -5.59 -4.06
C ALA A 241 17.19 -6.07 -4.58
N LEU A 242 17.68 -7.15 -3.98
CA LEU A 242 18.83 -7.88 -4.52
C LEU A 242 18.28 -9.07 -5.28
N ARG A 243 18.77 -9.29 -6.50
CA ARG A 243 18.39 -10.41 -7.37
C ARG A 243 19.61 -11.28 -7.62
N GLY A 244 19.44 -12.60 -7.56
CA GLY A 244 20.53 -13.57 -7.73
C GLY A 244 20.98 -14.22 -6.42
N ASP A 245 21.88 -15.21 -6.52
CA ASP A 245 22.48 -15.90 -5.37
C ASP A 245 23.55 -15.02 -4.70
N GLN A 246 23.92 -15.32 -3.44
CA GLN A 246 24.81 -14.50 -2.61
C GLN A 246 26.20 -14.20 -3.20
N ARG A 247 26.58 -14.84 -4.31
CA ARG A 247 27.88 -14.70 -5.00
C ARG A 247 27.81 -13.96 -6.35
N GLU A 248 26.62 -13.81 -6.94
CA GLU A 248 26.38 -13.15 -8.25
C GLU A 248 25.14 -12.24 -8.17
N ALA A 249 25.01 -11.46 -7.10
CA ALA A 249 23.85 -10.59 -6.96
C ALA A 249 24.00 -9.38 -7.89
N HIS A 250 23.08 -9.23 -8.83
CA HIS A 250 22.88 -8.00 -9.59
C HIS A 250 21.87 -7.12 -8.85
N TYR A 251 22.10 -5.81 -8.80
CA TYR A 251 21.12 -4.89 -8.26
C TYR A 251 19.87 -4.90 -9.13
N VAL A 252 18.71 -5.16 -8.52
CA VAL A 252 17.44 -4.77 -9.13
C VAL A 252 16.82 -3.70 -8.27
N THR A 253 17.04 -2.47 -8.69
CA THR A 253 16.46 -1.32 -8.01
C THR A 253 15.00 -1.18 -8.43
N CYS A 254 14.13 -0.95 -7.44
CA CYS A 254 12.72 -0.91 -7.70
C CYS A 254 12.15 0.43 -7.26
N CYS A 255 11.73 1.20 -8.26
CA CYS A 255 11.31 2.57 -8.07
C CYS A 255 9.79 2.59 -8.04
N SER A 256 9.24 2.73 -6.84
CA SER A 256 7.82 2.85 -6.65
C SER A 256 7.43 4.32 -6.56
N GLN A 257 7.12 4.83 -7.76
CA GLN A 257 5.95 5.66 -8.02
C GLN A 257 5.97 7.09 -7.48
N VAL A 258 5.55 8.02 -8.35
CA VAL A 258 4.97 9.32 -8.00
C VAL A 258 3.52 9.20 -7.46
N PHE A 259 3.30 9.42 -6.16
CA PHE A 259 1.99 9.61 -5.54
C PHE A 259 1.60 11.07 -5.71
N ASP A 260 0.54 11.35 -6.46
CA ASP A 260 -0.16 12.61 -6.21
C ASP A 260 -0.93 12.47 -4.88
N MET A 261 -1.14 13.55 -4.13
CA MET A 261 -2.13 13.61 -3.04
C MET A 261 -3.49 13.07 -3.48
N ASP A 262 -3.76 13.18 -4.78
CA ASP A 262 -4.92 12.62 -5.45
C ASP A 262 -4.98 11.08 -5.51
N GLY A 263 -3.97 10.29 -5.15
CA GLY A 263 -4.06 8.82 -5.09
C GLY A 263 -4.36 8.07 -6.41
N GLY A 264 -4.83 8.74 -7.47
CA GLY A 264 -5.24 8.16 -8.76
C GLY A 264 -4.07 7.79 -9.69
N GLY A 265 -2.85 7.99 -9.20
CA GLY A 265 -1.61 7.95 -9.97
C GLY A 265 -0.73 6.73 -9.71
N MET A 266 -1.25 5.59 -9.27
CA MET A 266 -0.39 4.47 -8.89
C MET A 266 0.20 3.70 -10.08
N GLN A 267 1.36 4.16 -10.57
CA GLN A 267 2.16 3.57 -11.63
C GLN A 267 3.59 3.31 -11.15
N PHE A 268 4.16 2.17 -11.52
CA PHE A 268 5.52 1.83 -11.13
C PHE A 268 6.48 1.77 -12.33
N VAL A 269 7.78 1.92 -12.06
CA VAL A 269 8.88 1.70 -12.99
C VAL A 269 9.87 0.71 -12.37
N ALA A 270 10.08 -0.44 -13.02
CA ALA A 270 11.22 -1.30 -12.70
C ALA A 270 12.47 -0.71 -13.34
N PHE A 271 13.56 -0.62 -12.59
CA PHE A 271 14.83 -0.13 -13.10
C PHE A 271 15.98 -1.05 -12.66
N GLU A 272 16.54 -1.80 -13.60
CA GLU A 272 17.75 -2.56 -13.31
C GLU A 272 18.94 -1.60 -13.30
N ALA A 273 19.62 -1.51 -12.16
CA ALA A 273 20.79 -0.66 -11.99
C ALA A 273 21.93 -1.20 -12.86
N ARG A 274 22.67 -0.28 -13.50
CA ARG A 274 23.68 -0.65 -14.49
C ARG A 274 25.03 -0.92 -13.86
N ASP A 275 25.29 -0.29 -12.71
CA ASP A 275 26.59 -0.35 -12.07
C ASP A 275 26.75 -1.61 -11.19
N PRO A 276 27.90 -2.31 -11.27
CA PRO A 276 28.18 -3.46 -10.43
C PRO A 276 28.34 -3.08 -8.96
N ILE A 277 28.02 -4.02 -8.06
CA ILE A 277 28.15 -3.85 -6.60
C ILE A 277 29.62 -3.72 -6.21
N ALA A 278 30.06 -2.51 -5.83
CA ALA A 278 31.44 -2.30 -5.37
C ALA A 278 31.72 -2.95 -4.00
N ASP A 279 30.76 -2.90 -3.06
CA ASP A 279 30.85 -3.54 -1.73
C ASP A 279 29.53 -4.24 -1.37
N PHE A 280 29.55 -5.57 -1.38
CA PHE A 280 28.40 -6.41 -1.03
C PHE A 280 27.95 -6.27 0.44
N ALA A 281 28.88 -6.03 1.38
CA ALA A 281 28.57 -5.89 2.80
C ALA A 281 27.96 -4.52 3.13
N GLU A 282 28.34 -3.49 2.39
CA GLU A 282 27.69 -2.18 2.45
C GLU A 282 26.32 -2.22 1.78
N ALA A 283 26.22 -2.78 0.57
CA ALA A 283 24.98 -2.91 -0.18
C ALA A 283 23.88 -3.67 0.60
N ARG A 284 24.28 -4.65 1.42
CA ARG A 284 23.35 -5.40 2.28
C ARG A 284 22.82 -4.59 3.47
N ARG A 285 23.56 -3.55 3.90
CA ARG A 285 23.19 -2.68 5.04
C ARG A 285 22.47 -1.42 4.59
N ASN A 286 22.97 -0.77 3.54
CA ASN A 286 22.36 0.40 2.91
C ASN A 286 22.51 0.28 1.39
N PRO A 287 21.55 -0.32 0.68
CA PRO A 287 21.56 -0.29 -0.78
C PRO A 287 21.35 1.14 -1.27
N PHE A 288 22.11 1.53 -2.29
CA PHE A 288 22.10 2.87 -2.86
C PHE A 288 22.25 2.79 -4.39
N LEU A 289 21.80 3.84 -5.08
CA LEU A 289 22.07 4.04 -6.50
C LEU A 289 23.29 4.94 -6.69
N SER A 290 23.99 4.77 -7.82
CA SER A 290 24.90 5.79 -8.31
C SER A 290 24.13 7.05 -8.70
N ARG A 291 24.84 8.17 -8.87
CA ARG A 291 24.27 9.43 -9.34
C ARG A 291 23.48 9.26 -10.65
N ASP A 292 24.04 8.53 -11.61
CA ASP A 292 23.45 8.35 -12.94
C ASP A 292 22.20 7.46 -12.89
N ASP A 293 22.25 6.36 -12.13
CA ASP A 293 21.08 5.48 -11.96
C ASP A 293 19.95 6.20 -11.20
N MET A 294 20.29 6.97 -10.14
CA MET A 294 19.31 7.77 -9.41
C MET A 294 18.65 8.82 -10.31
N ARG A 295 19.46 9.48 -11.15
CA ARG A 295 18.96 10.44 -12.13
C ARG A 295 18.00 9.80 -13.12
N ALA A 296 18.39 8.65 -13.71
CA ALA A 296 17.57 7.96 -14.69
C ALA A 296 16.22 7.51 -14.12
N VAL A 297 16.24 6.95 -12.90
CA VAL A 297 15.05 6.53 -12.15
C VAL A 297 14.08 7.68 -11.91
N LEU A 298 14.58 8.81 -11.42
CA LEU A 298 13.74 9.94 -11.04
C LEU A 298 13.24 10.71 -12.25
N ALA A 299 14.06 10.85 -13.30
CA ALA A 299 13.63 11.43 -14.57
C ALA A 299 12.46 10.63 -15.17
N ARG A 300 12.57 9.29 -15.18
CA ARG A 300 11.49 8.43 -15.66
C ARG A 300 10.22 8.54 -14.80
N SER A 301 10.39 8.70 -13.48
CA SER A 301 9.26 8.90 -12.57
C SER A 301 8.56 10.25 -12.81
N LEU A 302 9.33 11.31 -13.07
CA LEU A 302 8.81 12.63 -13.41
C LEU A 302 8.07 12.64 -14.75
N GLU A 303 8.61 11.96 -15.77
CA GLU A 303 7.93 11.78 -17.07
C GLU A 303 6.54 11.14 -16.91
N LEU A 304 6.41 10.14 -16.04
CA LEU A 304 5.12 9.50 -15.76
C LEU A 304 4.13 10.44 -15.08
N TYR A 305 4.60 11.28 -14.17
CA TYR A 305 3.77 12.32 -13.56
C TYR A 305 3.28 13.31 -14.63
N GLN A 306 4.19 13.82 -15.44
CA GLN A 306 3.86 14.77 -16.52
C GLN A 306 2.86 14.16 -17.51
N GLY A 307 3.08 12.91 -17.95
CA GLY A 307 2.19 12.22 -18.88
C GLY A 307 0.75 12.09 -18.37
N ARG A 308 0.54 12.11 -17.05
CA ARG A 308 -0.80 12.07 -16.44
C ARG A 308 -1.38 13.45 -16.16
N ASN A 309 -0.54 14.42 -15.85
CA ASN A 309 -0.95 15.76 -15.45
C ASN A 309 -0.84 16.77 -16.60
N GLY A 310 -1.06 16.31 -17.84
CA GLY A 310 -1.10 17.18 -19.03
C GLY A 310 0.21 17.89 -19.33
N GLY A 311 1.34 17.30 -18.97
CA GLY A 311 2.68 17.87 -19.13
C GLY A 311 3.18 18.69 -17.94
N ASN A 312 2.30 18.98 -16.96
CA ASN A 312 2.66 19.83 -15.82
C ASN A 312 3.65 19.12 -14.87
N LEU A 313 4.57 19.91 -14.33
CA LEU A 313 5.49 19.49 -13.27
C LEU A 313 4.83 19.65 -11.90
N PRO A 314 5.16 18.81 -10.91
CA PRO A 314 4.70 19.02 -9.55
C PRO A 314 5.37 20.27 -8.97
N LYS A 315 4.69 20.98 -8.07
CA LYS A 315 5.28 22.10 -7.33
C LYS A 315 6.25 21.62 -6.25
N ARG A 316 5.97 20.46 -5.67
CA ARG A 316 6.79 19.83 -4.65
C ARG A 316 6.87 18.32 -4.88
N LEU A 317 8.06 17.75 -4.73
CA LEU A 317 8.30 16.31 -4.88
C LEU A 317 9.09 15.77 -3.69
N VAL A 318 8.51 14.79 -2.99
CA VAL A 318 9.07 14.23 -1.76
C VAL A 318 9.48 12.78 -1.98
N ILE A 319 10.77 12.46 -1.87
CA ILE A 319 11.29 11.10 -2.01
C ILE A 319 11.38 10.44 -0.64
N HIS A 320 10.67 9.32 -0.46
CA HIS A 320 10.68 8.44 0.70
C HIS A 320 11.57 7.22 0.45
N LYS A 321 12.54 7.00 1.33
CA LYS A 321 13.44 5.83 1.34
C LYS A 321 13.46 5.22 2.74
N THR A 322 13.70 3.91 2.88
CA THR A 322 13.82 3.27 4.22
C THR A 322 15.21 3.32 4.83
N THR A 323 16.20 3.74 4.06
CA THR A 323 17.60 3.87 4.48
C THR A 323 18.11 5.26 4.14
N ALA A 324 19.27 5.63 4.70
CA ALA A 324 19.87 6.93 4.48
C ALA A 324 20.22 7.18 3.00
N PHE A 325 20.05 8.43 2.57
CA PHE A 325 20.48 8.89 1.25
C PHE A 325 21.99 9.12 1.25
N LYS A 326 22.68 8.64 0.22
CA LYS A 326 24.07 9.00 -0.03
C LYS A 326 24.18 10.33 -0.79
N PRO A 327 25.32 11.06 -0.68
CA PRO A 327 25.53 12.29 -1.43
C PRO A 327 25.30 12.13 -2.95
N GLU A 328 25.78 11.04 -3.55
CA GLU A 328 25.57 10.76 -4.97
C GLU A 328 24.09 10.60 -5.36
N GLU A 329 23.28 9.97 -4.50
CA GLU A 329 21.84 9.86 -4.72
C GLU A 329 21.16 11.23 -4.62
N ILE A 330 21.62 12.09 -3.72
CA ILE A 330 21.11 13.46 -3.58
C ILE A 330 21.46 14.27 -4.83
N ASP A 331 22.70 14.18 -5.32
CA ASP A 331 23.13 14.87 -6.54
C ASP A 331 22.32 14.40 -7.76
N GLY A 332 22.14 13.08 -7.92
CA GLY A 332 21.34 12.51 -9.00
C GLY A 332 19.86 12.91 -8.92
N THR A 333 19.34 13.10 -7.70
CA THR A 333 17.99 13.62 -7.46
C THR A 333 17.84 15.05 -7.97
N PHE A 334 18.77 15.94 -7.61
CA PHE A 334 18.72 17.33 -8.06
C PHE A 334 18.99 17.47 -9.56
N ASP A 335 19.82 16.61 -10.15
CA ASP A 335 20.02 16.56 -11.60
C ASP A 335 18.72 16.19 -12.35
N ALA A 336 17.98 15.19 -11.85
CA ALA A 336 16.74 14.74 -12.49
C ALA A 336 15.57 15.72 -12.30
N LEU A 337 15.51 16.37 -11.14
CA LEU A 337 14.38 17.18 -10.72
C LEU A 337 14.67 18.68 -10.75
N ALA A 338 15.64 19.12 -11.55
CA ALA A 338 16.03 20.53 -11.65
C ALA A 338 14.87 21.48 -12.02
N GLY A 339 13.84 20.98 -12.72
CA GLY A 339 12.64 21.74 -13.07
C GLY A 339 11.57 21.80 -11.97
N VAL A 340 11.71 21.03 -10.88
CA VAL A 340 10.74 20.97 -9.78
C VAL A 340 11.13 22.01 -8.72
N PRO A 341 10.23 22.94 -8.32
CA PRO A 341 10.57 24.02 -7.40
C PRO A 341 11.03 23.56 -6.01
N GLU A 342 10.42 22.50 -5.49
CA GLU A 342 10.71 21.98 -4.15
C GLU A 342 10.93 20.47 -4.19
N VAL A 343 12.09 20.03 -3.71
CA VAL A 343 12.46 18.62 -3.62
C VAL A 343 12.91 18.30 -2.20
N GLU A 344 12.37 17.23 -1.63
CA GLU A 344 12.75 16.74 -0.30
C GLU A 344 13.15 15.26 -0.34
N CYS A 345 14.26 14.91 0.31
CA CYS A 345 14.69 13.53 0.49
C CYS A 345 14.50 13.12 1.95
N ILE A 346 13.53 12.25 2.21
CA ILE A 346 13.12 11.84 3.55
C ILE A 346 13.37 10.34 3.74
N GLU A 347 14.16 10.01 4.75
CA GLU A 347 14.30 8.65 5.26
C GLU A 347 13.17 8.36 6.26
N ILE A 348 12.54 7.19 6.10
CA ILE A 348 11.49 6.67 6.96
C ILE A 348 11.94 5.34 7.56
N GLY A 349 12.53 5.41 8.76
CA GLY A 349 12.96 4.25 9.54
C GLY A 349 11.84 3.65 10.36
N THR A 350 11.72 2.32 10.39
CA THR A 350 10.60 1.61 11.04
C THR A 350 10.96 0.91 12.36
N ASN A 351 12.25 0.87 12.71
CA ASN A 351 12.74 0.12 13.87
C ASN A 351 13.50 0.96 14.91
N PRO A 352 13.00 2.13 15.34
CA PRO A 352 13.60 2.82 16.47
C PRO A 352 13.41 2.03 17.78
N SER A 353 14.37 2.18 18.69
CA SER A 353 14.32 1.61 20.05
C SER A 353 13.41 2.39 21.01
N TRP A 354 12.68 3.39 20.52
CA TRP A 354 11.81 4.25 21.33
C TRP A 354 10.44 3.62 21.58
N ARG A 355 9.84 3.94 22.73
CA ARG A 355 8.43 3.70 23.07
C ARG A 355 7.88 4.92 23.80
N GLY A 356 6.61 5.20 23.59
CA GLY A 356 5.89 6.29 24.24
C GLY A 356 4.83 5.74 25.19
N VAL A 357 4.66 6.40 26.34
CA VAL A 357 3.56 6.16 27.27
C VAL A 357 2.84 7.49 27.45
N TRP A 358 1.53 7.50 27.21
CA TRP A 358 0.72 8.68 27.42
C TRP A 358 0.39 8.82 28.91
N LEU A 359 0.68 9.97 29.48
CA LEU A 359 0.38 10.25 30.89
C LEU A 359 -0.88 11.09 30.99
N LEU A 360 -1.82 10.64 31.81
CA LEU A 360 -3.05 11.34 32.16
C LEU A 360 -2.90 11.97 33.54
N ASP A 361 -3.62 13.05 33.80
CA ASP A 361 -3.75 13.59 35.15
C ASP A 361 -4.31 12.50 36.08
N SER A 362 -3.65 12.31 37.22
CA SER A 362 -4.08 11.34 38.22
C SER A 362 -5.18 11.88 39.14
N GLY A 363 -5.40 13.20 39.17
CA GLY A 363 -6.24 13.91 40.13
C GLY A 363 -5.63 13.96 41.55
N LYS A 364 -4.37 13.55 41.73
CA LYS A 364 -3.67 13.50 43.02
C LYS A 364 -2.45 14.42 42.97
N LYS A 365 -2.03 14.96 44.12
CA LYS A 365 -0.78 15.73 44.21
C LYS A 365 0.48 14.88 43.96
N SER A 366 0.45 13.59 44.31
CA SER A 366 1.58 12.68 44.12
C SER A 366 1.13 11.21 43.96
N PRO A 367 1.51 10.52 42.86
CA PRO A 367 2.10 11.10 41.64
C PRO A 367 1.04 11.96 40.90
N PRO A 368 1.41 13.09 40.29
CA PRO A 368 0.48 13.97 39.58
C PRO A 368 -0.06 13.37 38.27
N SER A 369 0.51 12.27 37.81
CA SER A 369 0.09 11.60 36.59
C SER A 369 0.06 10.09 36.73
N LYS A 370 -0.73 9.46 35.86
CA LYS A 370 -0.84 8.00 35.73
C LYS A 370 -0.74 7.62 34.25
N PRO A 371 -0.18 6.44 33.93
CA PRO A 371 -0.17 5.98 32.54
C PRO A 371 -1.59 5.73 32.03
N SER A 372 -1.84 6.09 30.77
CA SER A 372 -3.04 5.73 30.04
C SER A 372 -3.13 4.21 29.84
N GLY A 373 -4.36 3.69 29.78
CA GLY A 373 -4.63 2.29 29.40
C GLY A 373 -4.46 2.02 27.89
N TYR A 374 -4.28 3.08 27.09
CA TYR A 374 -4.07 3.03 25.65
C TYR A 374 -2.68 3.57 25.28
N PRO A 375 -2.14 3.18 24.11
CA PRO A 375 -0.89 3.75 23.60
C PRO A 375 -1.03 5.26 23.36
N VAL A 376 0.09 5.91 23.09
CA VAL A 376 0.10 7.33 22.72
C VAL A 376 -0.89 7.62 21.58
N PRO A 377 -1.49 8.82 21.55
CA PRO A 377 -2.34 9.23 20.45
C PRO A 377 -1.62 9.07 19.10
N ARG A 378 -2.34 8.51 18.13
CA ARG A 378 -1.85 8.47 16.75
C ARG A 378 -1.64 9.91 16.27
N GLY A 379 -0.54 10.15 15.57
CA GLY A 379 -0.13 11.50 15.16
C GLY A 379 0.73 12.25 16.17
N THR A 380 1.12 11.62 17.29
CA THR A 380 2.13 12.19 18.20
C THR A 380 3.48 12.32 17.50
N VAL A 381 4.06 13.52 17.50
CA VAL A 381 5.38 13.82 16.91
C VAL A 381 6.33 14.36 17.97
N VAL A 382 7.54 13.79 18.04
CA VAL A 382 8.63 14.26 18.91
C VAL A 382 9.82 14.65 18.06
N PHE A 383 10.21 15.92 18.08
CA PHE A 383 11.40 16.38 17.36
C PHE A 383 12.68 15.96 18.06
N ARG A 384 13.63 15.43 17.28
CA ARG A 384 14.96 15.03 17.77
C ARG A 384 16.03 16.04 17.37
N SER A 385 15.86 16.69 16.22
CA SER A 385 16.72 17.76 15.71
C SER A 385 15.93 18.63 14.72
N GLY A 386 16.56 19.66 14.15
CA GLY A 386 15.96 20.45 13.07
C GLY A 386 15.71 19.66 11.78
N THR A 387 16.24 18.44 11.66
CA THR A 387 16.12 17.57 10.48
C THR A 387 15.57 16.17 10.80
N SER A 388 15.24 15.87 12.06
CA SER A 388 14.72 14.55 12.43
C SER A 388 13.62 14.58 13.48
N ALA A 389 12.64 13.68 13.33
CA ALA A 389 11.49 13.54 14.20
C ALA A 389 11.10 12.06 14.39
N LEU A 390 10.39 11.78 15.47
CA LEU A 390 9.71 10.51 15.71
C LEU A 390 8.20 10.74 15.54
N LEU A 391 7.54 9.90 14.73
CA LEU A 391 6.10 9.98 14.47
C LEU A 391 5.42 8.68 14.91
N TRP A 392 4.46 8.76 15.84
CA TRP A 392 3.59 7.63 16.15
C TRP A 392 2.45 7.52 15.14
N ALA A 393 2.73 6.86 14.01
CA ALA A 393 1.69 6.49 13.05
C ALA A 393 0.75 5.41 13.63
N ALA A 394 1.24 4.51 14.47
CA ALA A 394 0.39 3.59 15.23
C ALA A 394 0.14 4.14 16.63
N GLY A 395 -1.13 4.20 17.04
CA GLY A 395 -1.52 4.78 18.32
C GLY A 395 -3.03 4.75 18.53
N ASN A 396 -3.47 5.41 19.59
CA ASN A 396 -4.88 5.59 19.90
C ASN A 396 -5.52 6.61 18.93
N ALA A 397 -6.64 6.24 18.29
CA ALA A 397 -7.35 7.06 17.31
C ALA A 397 -8.85 7.13 17.67
N PRO A 398 -9.25 7.91 18.69
CA PRO A 398 -10.60 7.85 19.23
C PRO A 398 -11.70 8.28 18.23
N GLU A 399 -11.40 9.18 17.30
CA GLU A 399 -12.37 9.71 16.32
C GLU A 399 -12.93 8.65 15.34
N VAL A 400 -12.26 7.51 15.23
CA VAL A 400 -12.67 6.40 14.37
C VAL A 400 -13.47 5.34 15.09
N SER A 401 -13.64 5.45 16.42
CA SER A 401 -14.35 4.45 17.22
C SER A 401 -15.68 4.96 17.74
N SER A 402 -16.65 4.06 17.79
CA SER A 402 -17.97 4.34 18.35
C SER A 402 -18.02 4.31 19.88
N THR A 403 -16.96 3.83 20.53
CA THR A 403 -16.91 3.64 22.00
C THR A 403 -15.80 4.44 22.69
N GLY A 404 -15.20 5.40 22.00
CA GLY A 404 -14.06 6.18 22.50
C GLY A 404 -12.75 5.68 21.92
N ASP A 405 -11.85 5.13 22.75
CA ASP A 405 -10.52 4.74 22.31
C ASP A 405 -10.50 3.64 21.24
N TYR A 406 -9.52 3.71 20.32
CA TYR A 406 -9.28 2.69 19.31
C TYR A 406 -7.80 2.54 19.03
N TYR A 407 -7.31 1.31 19.15
CA TYR A 407 -5.97 0.95 18.73
C TYR A 407 -6.01 -0.26 17.82
N GLN A 408 -5.67 -0.04 16.55
CA GLN A 408 -5.66 -1.10 15.55
C GLN A 408 -4.73 -2.25 15.97
N GLY A 409 -5.24 -3.47 15.90
CA GLY A 409 -4.50 -4.69 16.25
C GLY A 409 -4.42 -4.97 17.77
N LYS A 410 -4.66 -3.98 18.63
CA LYS A 410 -4.70 -4.11 20.11
C LYS A 410 -3.50 -4.88 20.71
N LYS A 411 -2.32 -4.76 20.11
CA LYS A 411 -1.13 -5.54 20.49
C LYS A 411 0.09 -4.64 20.67
N SER A 412 0.80 -4.85 21.78
CA SER A 412 2.08 -4.21 22.11
C SER A 412 2.02 -2.67 22.17
N ILE A 413 3.04 -2.06 22.79
CA ILE A 413 3.23 -0.60 22.72
C ILE A 413 3.83 -0.26 21.35
N PRO A 414 3.19 0.63 20.55
CA PRO A 414 3.64 0.93 19.20
C PRO A 414 4.99 1.64 19.19
N LYS A 415 5.77 1.35 18.16
CA LYS A 415 7.01 2.06 17.83
C LYS A 415 6.69 3.27 16.96
N PRO A 416 7.40 4.39 17.13
CA PRO A 416 7.31 5.47 16.17
C PRO A 416 8.00 5.10 14.86
N LEU A 417 7.66 5.81 13.79
CA LEU A 417 8.49 5.98 12.61
C LEU A 417 9.56 7.02 12.90
N GLN A 418 10.78 6.79 12.43
CA GLN A 418 11.85 7.77 12.45
C GLN A 418 11.88 8.48 11.10
N LEU A 419 11.67 9.80 11.12
CA LEU A 419 11.73 10.65 9.95
C LEU A 419 13.04 11.44 9.98
N ILE A 420 13.83 11.37 8.90
CA ILE A 420 15.07 12.14 8.75
C ILE A 420 15.07 12.82 7.39
N ARG A 421 15.19 14.14 7.37
CA ARG A 421 15.41 14.91 6.14
C ARG A 421 16.89 14.94 5.81
N HIS A 422 17.24 14.41 4.64
CA HIS A 422 18.60 14.45 4.07
C HIS A 422 18.78 15.61 3.10
N ALA A 423 17.72 16.03 2.41
CA ALA A 423 17.73 17.18 1.51
C ALA A 423 16.37 17.89 1.49
N GLY A 424 16.37 19.18 1.12
CA GLY A 424 15.18 20.03 1.09
C GLY A 424 15.01 20.92 2.32
N ARG A 425 13.86 21.59 2.44
CA ARG A 425 13.59 22.62 3.47
C ARG A 425 12.12 22.58 3.92
N GLY A 426 11.81 23.30 4.99
CA GLY A 426 10.45 23.47 5.51
C GLY A 426 10.22 22.81 6.87
N PRO A 427 9.01 22.95 7.46
CA PRO A 427 8.70 22.35 8.76
C PRO A 427 8.64 20.82 8.67
N LEU A 428 9.27 20.10 9.61
CA LEU A 428 9.16 18.64 9.69
C LEU A 428 7.74 18.17 10.06
N GLU A 429 6.92 19.08 10.58
CA GLU A 429 5.50 18.89 10.88
C GLU A 429 4.71 18.49 9.64
N VAL A 430 5.01 19.14 8.50
CA VAL A 430 4.39 18.85 7.21
C VAL A 430 4.74 17.42 6.80
N VAL A 431 6.03 17.07 6.80
CA VAL A 431 6.51 15.71 6.47
C VAL A 431 5.88 14.65 7.38
N ALA A 432 5.76 14.93 8.69
CA ALA A 432 5.14 14.03 9.64
C ALA A 432 3.64 13.84 9.36
N HIS A 433 2.93 14.92 9.02
CA HIS A 433 1.51 14.86 8.71
C HIS A 433 1.26 14.11 7.39
N GLU A 434 2.10 14.32 6.39
CA GLU A 434 2.06 13.60 5.11
C GLU A 434 2.33 12.11 5.29
N ALA A 435 3.38 11.75 6.04
CA ALA A 435 3.68 10.36 6.36
C ALA A 435 2.51 9.69 7.11
N LEU A 436 1.90 10.40 8.08
CA LEU A 436 0.72 9.94 8.80
C LEU A 436 -0.48 9.73 7.85
N ALA A 437 -0.75 10.67 6.96
CA ALA A 437 -1.85 10.60 6.01
C ALA A 437 -1.68 9.45 5.01
N LEU A 438 -0.48 9.32 4.43
CA LEU A 438 -0.14 8.26 3.49
C LEU A 438 -0.25 6.85 4.07
N THR A 439 -0.25 6.67 5.40
CA THR A 439 -0.54 5.36 6.02
C THR A 439 -1.98 4.89 5.79
N LYS A 440 -2.93 5.78 5.48
CA LYS A 440 -4.36 5.46 5.28
C LYS A 440 -4.72 5.16 3.81
N MET A 441 -3.71 5.08 2.96
CA MET A 441 -3.85 4.97 1.51
C MET A 441 -3.62 3.54 0.99
N ASP A 442 -3.58 2.54 1.86
CA ASP A 442 -3.60 1.15 1.41
C ASP A 442 -5.04 0.66 1.13
N TRP A 443 -5.42 0.61 -0.15
CA TRP A 443 -6.75 0.17 -0.59
C TRP A 443 -6.94 -1.35 -0.61
N ASN A 444 -6.03 -2.14 -0.03
CA ASN A 444 -6.11 -3.60 -0.08
C ASN A 444 -6.84 -4.25 1.11
N ASN A 445 -7.31 -3.45 2.07
CA ASN A 445 -7.91 -3.95 3.29
C ASN A 445 -8.91 -2.93 3.92
N ASP A 446 -9.54 -3.32 5.03
CA ASP A 446 -10.53 -2.51 5.77
C ASP A 446 -9.93 -1.73 6.96
N ALA A 447 -8.62 -1.80 7.14
CA ALA A 447 -7.92 -1.22 8.29
C ALA A 447 -7.86 0.31 8.18
N LEU A 448 -7.66 0.97 9.32
CA LEU A 448 -7.58 2.43 9.38
C LEU A 448 -6.29 2.94 8.75
N TYR A 449 -5.19 2.25 9.04
CA TYR A 449 -3.85 2.62 8.59
C TYR A 449 -2.93 1.41 8.47
N ASP A 450 -1.86 1.59 7.71
CA ASP A 450 -0.70 0.72 7.67
C ASP A 450 0.41 1.20 8.62
N PRO A 451 1.32 0.31 9.07
CA PRO A 451 2.45 0.69 9.93
C PRO A 451 3.42 1.69 9.29
N VAL A 452 3.43 1.80 7.96
CA VAL A 452 4.29 2.70 7.19
C VAL A 452 3.47 3.41 6.11
N PRO A 453 3.92 4.58 5.61
CA PRO A 453 3.29 5.24 4.48
C PRO A 453 3.19 4.32 3.27
N VAL A 454 2.12 4.48 2.50
CA VAL A 454 1.86 3.69 1.29
C VAL A 454 3.04 3.71 0.31
N SER A 455 3.79 4.82 0.24
CA SER A 455 4.99 4.94 -0.59
C SER A 455 6.09 3.95 -0.22
N ILE A 456 6.26 3.65 1.06
CA ILE A 456 7.22 2.64 1.53
C ILE A 456 6.63 1.23 1.42
N ARG A 457 5.35 1.07 1.77
CA ARG A 457 4.69 -0.25 1.71
C ARG A 457 4.71 -0.82 0.30
N TYR A 458 4.32 0.01 -0.67
CA TYR A 458 4.14 -0.42 -2.05
C TYR A 458 5.48 -0.64 -2.74
N SER A 459 6.47 0.22 -2.45
CA SER A 459 7.84 0.04 -2.93
C SER A 459 8.43 -1.30 -2.49
N GLN A 460 8.31 -1.62 -1.21
CA GLN A 460 8.82 -2.89 -0.67
C GLN A 460 8.10 -4.12 -1.25
N LYS A 461 6.77 -4.06 -1.38
CA LYS A 461 5.99 -5.17 -1.94
C LYS A 461 6.39 -5.47 -3.37
N LEU A 462 6.54 -4.43 -4.17
CA LEU A 462 6.94 -4.55 -5.56
C LEU A 462 8.39 -5.03 -5.70
N ALA A 463 9.31 -4.46 -4.92
CA ALA A 463 10.71 -4.90 -4.89
C ALA A 463 10.81 -6.40 -4.61
N ARG A 464 10.03 -6.91 -3.64
CA ARG A 464 9.92 -8.34 -3.36
C ARG A 464 9.37 -9.14 -4.55
N THR A 465 8.28 -8.68 -5.16
CA THR A 465 7.68 -9.40 -6.30
C THR A 465 8.68 -9.51 -7.46
N ILE A 466 9.39 -8.43 -7.79
CA ILE A 466 10.40 -8.42 -8.86
C ILE A 466 11.59 -9.33 -8.51
N ALA A 467 12.05 -9.32 -7.26
CA ALA A 467 13.13 -10.20 -6.81
C ALA A 467 12.82 -11.69 -7.01
N ASN A 468 11.53 -12.06 -6.93
CA ASN A 468 11.08 -13.45 -6.97
C ASN A 468 10.71 -13.93 -8.39
N VAL A 469 10.88 -13.12 -9.45
CA VAL A 469 10.48 -13.48 -10.82
C VAL A 469 11.61 -13.35 -11.85
N PRO A 470 11.63 -14.19 -12.89
CA PRO A 470 12.74 -14.29 -13.85
C PRO A 470 12.77 -13.19 -14.90
N ASP A 471 11.66 -12.49 -15.14
CA ASP A 471 11.64 -11.27 -15.91
C ASP A 471 10.37 -10.50 -15.58
N LEU A 472 10.47 -9.18 -15.59
CA LEU A 472 9.32 -8.30 -15.64
C LEU A 472 9.65 -7.19 -16.64
N PRO A 473 8.91 -7.09 -17.76
CA PRO A 473 9.24 -6.10 -18.79
C PRO A 473 9.35 -4.70 -18.17
N GLY A 474 10.34 -3.91 -18.59
CA GLY A 474 10.58 -2.52 -18.21
C GLY A 474 9.49 -1.56 -18.70
N LYS A 475 8.23 -1.89 -18.43
CA LYS A 475 7.02 -1.14 -18.76
C LYS A 475 6.45 -0.52 -17.49
N THR A 476 5.54 0.41 -17.68
CA THR A 476 4.77 1.00 -16.59
C THR A 476 3.54 0.15 -16.33
N TYR A 477 3.28 -0.17 -15.06
CA TYR A 477 2.08 -0.94 -14.70
C TYR A 477 1.27 -0.24 -13.62
N PRO A 478 -0.07 -0.33 -13.68
CA PRO A 478 -0.94 0.06 -12.59
C PRO A 478 -0.68 -0.77 -11.33
N TYR A 479 -0.54 -0.14 -10.17
CA TYR A 479 -0.30 -0.82 -8.90
C TYR A 479 -1.40 -1.84 -8.53
N ARG A 480 -2.65 -1.62 -8.98
CA ARG A 480 -3.76 -2.57 -8.78
C ARG A 480 -3.46 -4.00 -9.26
N LEU A 481 -2.50 -4.18 -10.16
CA LEU A 481 -2.04 -5.50 -10.63
C LEU A 481 -1.20 -6.25 -9.58
N PHE A 482 -0.60 -5.53 -8.62
CA PHE A 482 0.26 -6.06 -7.55
C PHE A 482 -0.41 -6.07 -6.17
N MET A 483 -1.64 -5.56 -6.06
CA MET A 483 -2.44 -5.51 -4.83
C MET A 483 -2.85 -6.87 -4.28
#